data_AF-A0A4Q9LF41-F1
#
_entry.id   AF-A0A4Q9LF41-F1
#
_cell.length_a   1.000
_cell.length_b   1.000
_cell.length_c   1.000
_cell.angle_alpha   90.00
_cell.angle_beta   90.00
_cell.angle_gamma   90.00
#
_symmetry.space_group_name_H-M   'P 1'
#
loop_
_entity.id
_entity.type
_entity.pdbx_description
1 polymer ?
#
loop_
_entity_poly.entity_id
_entity_poly.type
_entity_poly.pdbx_seq_one_letter_code
_entity_poly.pdbx_strand_id
1 'polypeptide(L)'
;MNKKLYKSKNKKHYQDSRLTSYLKESKEYFKESKNNTIYSDIIRFSFCISYAFIFYAVFIKIQSLEFLENFIKILYLFTLILSYLISKCTTHKETVRLLSITLLSIYVLSPLLQKLTPEISTDTIYLNYIISMFINCIDTVRYAILSSEIQVDRFKINKNVPLKLEETIHIKSKKRPVNVIGANTATYGSILLCSRLKNIYQVNFLLTFSFFWFVLSVNLRERYLFHKKYILIILFHTVTSVIFFLISMELLYIFIALQIFVSLSAFTTVYILNKNIRED
;
A
#
# COMPACT_ATOMS: atom_id res chain seq x y z
N MET A 1 -5.27 7.26 69.43
CA MET A 1 -4.34 7.26 68.26
C MET A 1 -4.19 5.83 67.72
N ASN A 2 -3.90 5.64 66.43
CA ASN A 2 -3.65 4.35 65.72
C ASN A 2 -4.79 3.57 65.02
N LYS A 3 -5.89 4.21 64.56
CA LYS A 3 -6.78 3.61 63.53
C LYS A 3 -6.57 4.13 62.09
N LYS A 4 -5.82 5.23 61.91
CA LYS A 4 -5.59 5.84 60.58
C LYS A 4 -4.42 5.22 59.79
N LEU A 5 -3.48 4.54 60.45
CA LEU A 5 -2.31 3.94 59.79
C LEU A 5 -2.59 2.58 59.11
N TYR A 6 -3.55 1.79 59.61
CA TYR A 6 -3.90 0.48 59.03
C TYR A 6 -4.66 0.58 57.69
N LYS A 7 -5.50 1.62 57.50
CA LYS A 7 -6.24 1.84 56.24
C LYS A 7 -5.35 2.33 55.08
N SER A 8 -4.19 2.89 55.37
CA SER A 8 -3.24 3.40 54.37
C SER A 8 -2.44 2.26 53.69
N LYS A 9 -1.98 1.27 54.47
CA LYS A 9 -1.21 0.13 53.95
C LYS A 9 -2.03 -0.79 53.03
N ASN A 10 -3.29 -1.09 53.38
CA ASN A 10 -4.14 -1.93 52.52
C ASN A 10 -4.60 -1.25 51.22
N LYS A 11 -4.71 0.09 51.19
CA LYS A 11 -5.04 0.82 49.96
C LYS A 11 -3.89 0.83 48.95
N LYS A 12 -2.64 0.97 49.41
CA LYS A 12 -1.45 0.88 48.54
C LYS A 12 -1.31 -0.52 47.92
N HIS A 13 -1.48 -1.57 48.73
CA HIS A 13 -1.37 -2.95 48.24
C HIS A 13 -2.45 -3.32 47.21
N TYR A 14 -3.65 -2.74 47.33
CA TYR A 14 -4.75 -2.94 46.38
C TYR A 14 -4.56 -2.13 45.08
N GLN A 15 -4.01 -0.91 45.17
CA GLN A 15 -3.64 -0.08 44.01
C GLN A 15 -2.48 -0.69 43.22
N ASP A 16 -1.48 -1.26 43.90
CA ASP A 16 -0.39 -1.98 43.24
C ASP A 16 -0.90 -3.20 42.49
N SER A 17 -1.83 -4.00 43.06
CA SER A 17 -2.37 -5.18 42.37
C SER A 17 -3.11 -4.84 41.06
N ARG A 18 -3.90 -3.75 41.06
CA ARG A 18 -4.58 -3.24 39.86
C ARG A 18 -3.59 -2.67 38.85
N LEU A 19 -2.58 -1.93 39.30
CA LEU A 19 -1.56 -1.40 38.42
C LEU A 19 -0.77 -2.54 37.75
N THR A 20 -0.43 -3.61 38.48
CA THR A 20 0.19 -4.80 37.90
C THR A 20 -0.72 -5.58 36.97
N SER A 21 -2.03 -5.67 37.24
CA SER A 21 -2.97 -6.31 36.31
C SER A 21 -3.16 -5.48 35.05
N TYR A 22 -3.28 -4.16 35.16
CA TYR A 22 -3.29 -3.24 34.01
C TYR A 22 -1.98 -3.28 33.22
N LEU A 23 -0.83 -3.37 33.89
CA LEU A 23 0.47 -3.50 33.22
C LEU A 23 0.63 -4.86 32.54
N LYS A 24 0.16 -5.95 33.14
CA LYS A 24 0.12 -7.29 32.52
C LYS A 24 -0.83 -7.34 31.32
N GLU A 25 -2.06 -6.88 31.47
CA GLU A 25 -3.04 -6.77 30.37
C GLU A 25 -2.51 -5.85 29.26
N SER A 26 -1.87 -4.74 29.61
CA SER A 26 -1.25 -3.87 28.61
C SER A 26 -0.10 -4.58 27.89
N LYS A 27 0.76 -5.33 28.59
CA LYS A 27 1.86 -6.09 27.98
C LYS A 27 1.37 -7.22 27.08
N GLU A 28 0.33 -7.96 27.48
CA GLU A 28 -0.30 -8.99 26.65
C GLU A 28 -0.98 -8.38 25.42
N TYR A 29 -1.72 -7.28 25.58
CA TYR A 29 -2.33 -6.55 24.48
C TYR A 29 -1.28 -5.95 23.52
N PHE A 30 -0.14 -5.47 24.03
CA PHE A 30 0.99 -5.03 23.22
C PHE A 30 1.66 -6.21 22.47
N LYS A 31 1.78 -7.39 23.09
CA LYS A 31 2.30 -8.62 22.44
C LYS A 31 1.38 -9.07 21.30
N GLU A 32 0.06 -9.12 21.55
CA GLU A 32 -0.95 -9.53 20.59
C GLU A 32 -1.12 -8.49 19.45
N SER A 33 -1.05 -7.20 19.79
CA SER A 33 -0.95 -6.09 18.84
C SER A 33 0.26 -6.22 17.92
N LYS A 34 1.45 -6.57 18.45
CA LYS A 34 2.69 -6.65 17.68
C LYS A 34 2.69 -7.81 16.68
N ASN A 35 2.12 -8.96 17.07
CA ASN A 35 1.94 -10.09 16.17
C ASN A 35 0.93 -9.80 15.05
N ASN A 36 -0.18 -9.11 15.37
CA ASN A 36 -1.17 -8.69 14.37
C ASN A 36 -0.63 -7.61 13.41
N THR A 37 0.28 -6.73 13.85
CA THR A 37 0.93 -5.75 12.96
C THR A 37 1.87 -6.41 11.95
N ILE A 38 2.68 -7.37 12.37
CA ILE A 38 3.64 -8.05 11.47
C ILE A 38 2.89 -8.83 10.38
N TYR A 39 1.82 -9.56 10.74
CA TYR A 39 0.97 -10.23 9.77
C TYR A 39 0.32 -9.25 8.78
N SER A 40 -0.19 -8.12 9.28
CA SER A 40 -0.73 -7.06 8.43
C SER A 40 0.30 -6.46 7.48
N ASP A 41 1.57 -6.32 7.89
CA ASP A 41 2.63 -5.76 7.06
C ASP A 41 3.08 -6.72 5.96
N ILE A 42 3.12 -8.02 6.26
CA ILE A 42 3.43 -9.03 5.25
C ILE A 42 2.30 -9.16 4.22
N ILE A 43 1.03 -9.09 4.66
CA ILE A 43 -0.09 -9.02 3.73
C ILE A 43 0.01 -7.77 2.84
N ARG A 44 0.35 -6.60 3.40
CA ARG A 44 0.56 -5.38 2.61
C ARG A 44 1.66 -5.58 1.56
N PHE A 45 2.74 -6.28 1.90
CA PHE A 45 3.82 -6.59 0.96
C PHE A 45 3.35 -7.53 -0.17
N SER A 46 2.64 -8.61 0.17
CA SER A 46 2.01 -9.52 -0.80
C SER A 46 1.07 -8.77 -1.76
N PHE A 47 0.28 -7.83 -1.24
CA PHE A 47 -0.56 -6.95 -2.06
C PHE A 47 0.25 -6.09 -3.01
N CYS A 48 1.35 -5.47 -2.54
CA CYS A 48 2.18 -4.61 -3.38
C CYS A 48 2.80 -5.40 -4.55
N ILE A 49 3.24 -6.63 -4.28
CA ILE A 49 3.71 -7.56 -5.30
C ILE A 49 2.60 -7.84 -6.32
N SER A 50 1.41 -8.25 -5.87
CA SER A 50 0.27 -8.48 -6.76
C SER A 50 -0.04 -7.24 -7.60
N TYR A 51 0.07 -6.05 -7.00
CA TYR A 51 -0.13 -4.78 -7.66
C TYR A 51 0.85 -4.55 -8.82
N ALA A 52 2.13 -4.86 -8.61
CA ALA A 52 3.15 -4.79 -9.66
C ALA A 52 2.90 -5.80 -10.77
N PHE A 53 2.56 -7.05 -10.43
CA PHE A 53 2.28 -8.09 -11.42
C PHE A 53 1.02 -7.78 -12.26
N ILE A 54 -0.05 -7.23 -11.66
CA ILE A 54 -1.23 -6.80 -12.42
C ILE A 54 -0.85 -5.70 -13.42
N PHE A 55 -0.01 -4.74 -13.01
CA PHE A 55 0.45 -3.70 -13.93
C PHE A 55 1.22 -4.29 -15.11
N TYR A 56 2.12 -5.24 -14.85
CA TYR A 56 2.88 -5.91 -15.91
C TYR A 56 1.98 -6.74 -16.84
N ALA A 57 1.00 -7.44 -16.29
CA ALA A 57 -0.02 -8.16 -17.05
C ALA A 57 -0.83 -7.22 -17.97
N VAL A 58 -1.21 -6.05 -17.47
CA VAL A 58 -1.86 -5.01 -18.27
C VAL A 58 -0.92 -4.54 -19.39
N PHE A 59 0.37 -4.32 -19.10
CA PHE A 59 1.38 -4.00 -20.11
C PHE A 59 1.45 -5.05 -21.24
N ILE A 60 1.52 -6.34 -20.90
CA ILE A 60 1.54 -7.43 -21.89
C ILE A 60 0.27 -7.40 -22.77
N LYS A 61 -0.90 -7.18 -22.17
CA LYS A 61 -2.16 -7.09 -22.93
C LYS A 61 -2.23 -5.86 -23.82
N ILE A 62 -1.69 -4.72 -23.39
CA ILE A 62 -1.58 -3.51 -24.22
C ILE A 62 -0.69 -3.77 -25.44
N GLN A 63 0.38 -4.55 -25.29
CA GLN A 63 1.31 -4.89 -26.37
C GLN A 63 0.65 -5.76 -27.46
N SER A 64 -0.37 -6.55 -27.11
CA SER A 64 -1.15 -7.35 -28.06
C SER A 64 -2.07 -6.47 -28.93
N LEU A 65 -2.14 -6.74 -30.23
CA LEU A 65 -2.85 -5.89 -31.22
C LEU A 65 -4.39 -5.88 -31.04
N GLU A 66 -4.95 -6.83 -30.30
CA GLU A 66 -6.37 -6.89 -29.91
C GLU A 66 -6.80 -5.75 -28.97
N PHE A 67 -5.85 -4.91 -28.55
CA PHE A 67 -6.09 -3.85 -27.59
C PHE A 67 -6.98 -2.72 -28.11
N LEU A 68 -7.06 -2.43 -29.42
CA LEU A 68 -7.70 -1.19 -29.90
C LEU A 68 -9.21 -1.09 -29.61
N GLU A 69 -9.98 -2.17 -29.78
CA GLU A 69 -11.42 -2.19 -29.46
C GLU A 69 -11.68 -2.22 -27.95
N ASN A 70 -10.86 -2.98 -27.21
CA ASN A 70 -10.93 -3.04 -25.75
C ASN A 70 -10.45 -1.74 -25.10
N PHE A 71 -9.54 -1.02 -25.75
CA PHE A 71 -8.96 0.24 -25.30
C PHE A 71 -10.04 1.30 -25.13
N ILE A 72 -10.95 1.45 -26.08
CA ILE A 72 -12.07 2.43 -25.99
C ILE A 72 -12.98 2.08 -24.80
N LYS A 73 -13.32 0.80 -24.63
CA LYS A 73 -14.16 0.32 -23.51
C LYS A 73 -13.49 0.54 -22.15
N ILE A 74 -12.19 0.25 -22.06
CA ILE A 74 -11.42 0.45 -20.83
C ILE A 74 -11.25 1.94 -20.53
N LEU A 75 -11.00 2.79 -21.55
CA LEU A 75 -10.89 4.24 -21.38
C LEU A 75 -12.22 4.85 -20.89
N TYR A 76 -13.35 4.34 -21.38
CA TYR A 76 -14.68 4.72 -20.92
C TYR A 76 -14.94 4.31 -19.46
N LEU A 77 -14.60 3.07 -19.09
CA LEU A 77 -14.68 2.63 -17.71
C LEU A 77 -13.78 3.48 -16.79
N PHE A 78 -12.60 3.85 -17.29
CA PHE A 78 -11.63 4.64 -16.58
C PHE A 78 -12.10 6.08 -16.36
N THR A 79 -12.72 6.72 -17.35
CA THR A 79 -13.34 8.05 -17.19
C THR A 79 -14.52 8.01 -16.22
N LEU A 80 -15.30 6.93 -16.18
CA LEU A 80 -16.32 6.72 -15.15
C LEU A 80 -15.73 6.60 -13.73
N ILE A 81 -14.65 5.87 -13.56
CA ILE A 81 -13.95 5.76 -12.26
C ILE A 81 -13.35 7.12 -11.85
N LEU A 82 -12.72 7.84 -12.79
CA LEU A 82 -12.25 9.21 -12.56
C LEU A 82 -13.36 10.10 -12.04
N SER A 83 -14.48 10.15 -12.77
CA SER A 83 -15.60 11.04 -12.46
C SER A 83 -16.21 10.70 -11.10
N TYR A 84 -16.31 9.43 -10.75
CA TYR A 84 -16.69 9.00 -9.40
C TYR A 84 -15.68 9.47 -8.34
N LEU A 85 -14.37 9.25 -8.54
CA LEU A 85 -13.34 9.65 -7.58
C LEU A 85 -13.28 11.18 -7.39
N ILE A 86 -13.42 11.92 -8.49
CA ILE A 86 -13.50 13.38 -8.52
C ILE A 86 -14.74 13.85 -7.72
N SER A 87 -15.91 13.22 -7.90
CA SER A 87 -17.14 13.56 -7.18
C SER A 87 -17.04 13.41 -5.65
N LYS A 88 -16.15 12.53 -5.17
CA LYS A 88 -15.91 12.30 -3.74
C LYS A 88 -14.86 13.23 -3.15
N CYS A 89 -14.14 14.01 -3.96
CA CYS A 89 -13.19 15.02 -3.49
C CYS A 89 -13.87 16.37 -3.29
N THR A 90 -13.92 16.84 -2.04
CA THR A 90 -14.59 18.09 -1.62
C THR A 90 -13.92 19.37 -2.15
N THR A 91 -12.70 19.29 -2.71
CA THR A 91 -11.98 20.38 -3.39
C THR A 91 -11.97 20.16 -4.90
N HIS A 92 -13.16 20.25 -5.48
CA HIS A 92 -13.45 19.77 -6.84
C HIS A 92 -12.69 20.54 -7.95
N LYS A 93 -12.46 21.85 -7.80
CA LYS A 93 -11.80 22.66 -8.86
C LYS A 93 -10.29 22.44 -8.95
N GLU A 94 -9.57 22.50 -7.83
CA GLU A 94 -8.11 22.37 -7.81
C GLU A 94 -7.66 20.95 -8.15
N THR A 95 -8.37 19.95 -7.63
CA THR A 95 -8.07 18.53 -7.90
C THR A 95 -8.28 18.21 -9.39
N VAL A 96 -9.40 18.65 -9.97
CA VAL A 96 -9.65 18.47 -11.41
C VAL A 96 -8.61 19.21 -12.24
N ARG A 97 -8.24 20.44 -11.89
CA ARG A 97 -7.21 21.20 -12.61
C ARG A 97 -5.86 20.49 -12.59
N LEU A 98 -5.41 20.02 -11.43
CA LEU A 98 -4.15 19.28 -11.28
C LEU A 98 -4.17 17.96 -12.08
N LEU A 99 -5.28 17.24 -12.03
CA LEU A 99 -5.46 16.00 -12.79
C LEU A 99 -5.38 16.26 -14.30
N SER A 100 -6.10 17.27 -14.79
CA SER A 100 -6.09 17.66 -16.20
C SER A 100 -4.71 18.10 -16.68
N ILE A 101 -3.97 18.88 -15.88
CA ILE A 101 -2.59 19.27 -16.20
C ILE A 101 -1.69 18.03 -16.27
N THR A 102 -1.86 17.09 -15.35
CA THR A 102 -1.06 15.85 -15.33
C THR A 102 -1.33 14.99 -16.55
N LEU A 103 -2.61 14.81 -16.92
CA LEU A 103 -3.03 14.07 -18.11
C LEU A 103 -2.55 14.75 -19.41
N LEU A 104 -2.64 16.07 -19.47
CA LEU A 104 -2.12 16.84 -20.60
C LEU A 104 -0.60 16.67 -20.72
N SER A 105 0.12 16.70 -19.60
CA SER A 105 1.56 16.49 -19.57
C SER A 105 1.93 15.08 -20.05
N ILE A 106 1.18 14.06 -19.62
CA ILE A 106 1.34 12.67 -20.12
C ILE A 106 1.14 12.64 -21.64
N TYR A 107 0.07 13.25 -22.15
CA TYR A 107 -0.24 13.27 -23.57
C TYR A 107 0.88 13.92 -24.41
N VAL A 108 1.43 15.04 -23.95
CA VAL A 108 2.53 15.76 -24.62
C VAL A 108 3.83 14.97 -24.56
N LEU A 109 4.12 14.28 -23.45
CA LEU A 109 5.37 13.54 -23.26
C LEU A 109 5.36 12.17 -23.94
N SER A 110 4.20 11.56 -24.20
CA SER A 110 4.12 10.21 -24.76
C SER A 110 4.94 9.95 -26.03
N PRO A 111 4.94 10.82 -27.05
CA PRO A 111 5.77 10.62 -28.24
C PRO A 111 7.28 10.63 -27.95
N LEU A 112 7.71 11.46 -26.98
CA LEU A 112 9.10 11.53 -26.53
C LEU A 112 9.48 10.26 -25.76
N LEU A 113 8.62 9.83 -24.84
CA LEU A 113 8.86 8.67 -24.00
C LEU A 113 8.88 7.36 -24.80
N GLN A 114 8.06 7.25 -25.86
CA GLN A 114 8.12 6.11 -26.77
C GLN A 114 9.48 5.98 -27.45
N LYS A 115 10.13 7.11 -27.76
CA LYS A 115 11.42 7.17 -28.45
C LYS A 115 12.63 7.20 -27.52
N LEU A 116 12.43 7.16 -26.20
CA LEU A 116 13.49 7.46 -25.24
C LEU A 116 14.59 6.37 -25.18
N THR A 117 14.21 5.11 -25.33
CA THR A 117 15.12 3.97 -25.13
C THR A 117 14.96 2.83 -26.15
N PRO A 118 14.81 3.09 -27.47
CA PRO A 118 14.66 2.02 -28.47
C PRO A 118 15.91 1.14 -28.59
N GLU A 119 17.09 1.73 -28.38
CA GLU A 119 18.40 1.08 -28.53
C GLU A 119 18.76 0.14 -27.37
N ILE A 120 18.16 0.34 -26.19
CA ILE A 120 18.43 -0.50 -25.02
C ILE A 120 17.79 -1.87 -25.23
N SER A 121 18.49 -2.93 -24.80
CA SER A 121 17.97 -4.29 -24.87
C SER A 121 16.67 -4.43 -24.06
N THR A 122 15.75 -5.25 -24.56
CA THR A 122 14.46 -5.50 -23.91
C THR A 122 14.64 -6.13 -22.52
N ASP A 123 15.60 -7.04 -22.37
CA ASP A 123 15.89 -7.72 -21.09
C ASP A 123 16.38 -6.72 -20.04
N THR A 124 17.24 -5.78 -20.42
CA THR A 124 17.70 -4.72 -19.52
C THR A 124 16.54 -3.83 -19.07
N ILE A 125 15.59 -3.53 -19.95
CA ILE A 125 14.40 -2.74 -19.60
C ILE A 125 13.51 -3.49 -18.61
N TYR A 126 13.24 -4.77 -18.86
CA TYR A 126 12.42 -5.59 -17.96
C TYR A 126 13.10 -5.79 -16.59
N LEU A 127 14.42 -5.97 -16.56
CA LEU A 127 15.17 -6.04 -15.31
C LEU A 127 15.05 -4.74 -14.50
N ASN A 128 15.24 -3.59 -15.13
CA ASN A 128 15.10 -2.29 -14.46
C ASN A 128 13.66 -2.02 -14.00
N TYR A 129 12.67 -2.48 -14.76
CA TYR A 129 11.27 -2.44 -14.33
C TYR A 129 11.06 -3.27 -13.05
N ILE A 130 11.55 -4.51 -13.01
CA ILE A 130 11.45 -5.39 -11.83
C ILE A 130 12.10 -4.75 -10.60
N ILE A 131 13.32 -4.20 -10.75
CA ILE A 131 14.03 -3.49 -9.68
C ILE A 131 13.20 -2.30 -9.19
N SER A 132 12.65 -1.51 -10.11
CA SER A 132 11.80 -0.35 -9.78
C SER A 132 10.53 -0.75 -9.02
N MET A 133 9.87 -1.84 -9.42
CA MET A 133 8.70 -2.37 -8.73
C MET A 133 9.06 -2.88 -7.33
N PHE A 134 10.22 -3.51 -7.17
CA PHE A 134 10.69 -3.99 -5.87
C PHE A 134 10.93 -2.82 -4.89
N ILE A 135 11.61 -1.76 -5.35
CA ILE A 135 11.80 -0.53 -4.56
C ILE A 135 10.46 0.09 -4.17
N ASN A 136 9.52 0.16 -5.12
CA ASN A 136 8.17 0.68 -4.85
C ASN A 136 7.42 -0.15 -3.79
N CYS A 137 7.53 -1.49 -3.83
CA CYS A 137 6.92 -2.34 -2.81
C CYS A 137 7.48 -2.05 -1.41
N ILE A 138 8.80 -1.93 -1.29
CA ILE A 138 9.46 -1.62 -0.01
C ILE A 138 9.01 -0.26 0.52
N ASP A 139 9.06 0.79 -0.30
CA ASP A 139 8.70 2.14 0.14
C ASP A 139 7.21 2.24 0.48
N THR A 140 6.35 1.57 -0.29
CA THR A 140 4.90 1.54 -0.03
C THR A 140 4.57 0.84 1.29
N VAL A 141 5.24 -0.28 1.60
CA VAL A 141 5.05 -0.97 2.89
C VAL A 141 5.59 -0.12 4.04
N ARG A 142 6.78 0.47 3.89
CA ARG A 142 7.35 1.41 4.87
C ARG A 142 6.41 2.58 5.14
N TYR A 143 5.85 3.18 4.08
CA TYR A 143 4.86 4.24 4.17
C TYR A 143 3.62 3.79 4.95
N ALA A 144 3.11 2.59 4.69
CA ALA A 144 1.93 2.05 5.37
C ALA A 144 2.19 1.79 6.87
N ILE A 145 3.37 1.26 7.22
CA ILE A 145 3.80 1.06 8.61
C ILE A 145 3.79 2.39 9.37
N LEU A 146 4.54 3.38 8.87
CA LEU A 146 4.64 4.70 9.48
C LEU A 146 3.28 5.41 9.57
N SER A 147 2.43 5.21 8.56
CA SER A 147 1.07 5.77 8.55
C SER A 147 0.18 5.12 9.62
N SER A 148 0.32 3.81 9.83
CA SER A 148 -0.47 3.08 10.82
C SER A 148 -0.09 3.42 12.26
N GLU A 149 1.18 3.64 12.56
CA GLU A 149 1.64 4.12 13.88
C GLU A 149 1.02 5.49 14.24
N ILE A 150 1.01 6.42 13.28
CA ILE A 150 0.43 7.76 13.47
C ILE A 150 -1.08 7.71 13.72
N GLN A 151 -1.79 6.73 13.15
CA GLN A 151 -3.23 6.58 13.37
C GLN A 151 -3.53 6.01 14.75
N VAL A 152 -2.78 4.99 15.19
CA VAL A 152 -2.94 4.39 16.53
C VAL A 152 -2.74 5.43 17.64
N ASP A 153 -1.75 6.32 17.49
CA ASP A 153 -1.52 7.42 18.44
C ASP A 153 -2.71 8.39 18.53
N ARG A 154 -3.43 8.63 17.43
CA ARG A 154 -4.63 9.51 17.43
C ARG A 154 -5.86 8.86 18.03
N PHE A 155 -6.05 7.55 17.86
CA PHE A 155 -7.18 6.83 18.44
C PHE A 155 -7.01 6.62 19.96
N LYS A 156 -5.77 6.64 20.47
CA LYS A 156 -5.49 6.61 21.91
C LYS A 156 -5.80 7.94 22.61
N ILE A 157 -5.86 9.06 21.88
CA ILE A 157 -6.37 10.32 22.40
C ILE A 157 -7.90 10.20 22.43
N ASN A 158 -8.41 9.81 23.59
CA ASN A 158 -9.84 9.65 23.83
C ASN A 158 -10.53 10.99 23.55
N LYS A 159 -11.38 11.07 22.50
CA LYS A 159 -12.07 12.31 22.09
C LYS A 159 -12.92 12.95 23.20
N ASN A 160 -13.21 12.19 24.26
CA ASN A 160 -14.05 12.60 25.37
C ASN A 160 -13.27 13.06 26.61
N VAL A 161 -11.93 13.09 26.54
CA VAL A 161 -11.08 13.63 27.61
C VAL A 161 -10.35 14.85 27.07
N PRO A 162 -10.71 16.08 27.50
CA PRO A 162 -9.96 17.27 27.10
C PRO A 162 -8.53 17.15 27.63
N LEU A 163 -7.57 17.15 26.71
CA LEU A 163 -6.14 17.16 27.03
C LEU A 163 -5.79 18.49 27.71
N LYS A 164 -4.86 18.44 28.68
CA LYS A 164 -4.33 19.67 29.30
C LYS A 164 -3.47 20.43 28.29
N LEU A 165 -3.41 21.77 28.43
CA LEU A 165 -2.66 22.64 27.52
C LEU A 165 -1.17 22.21 27.39
N GLU A 166 -0.59 21.76 28.51
CA GLU A 166 0.77 21.24 28.60
C GLU A 166 0.98 19.96 27.76
N GLU A 167 -0.04 19.11 27.66
CA GLU A 167 -0.02 17.89 26.85
C GLU A 167 -0.19 18.20 25.36
N THR A 168 -0.89 19.30 25.01
CA THR A 168 -1.03 19.74 23.61
C THR A 168 0.25 20.35 23.04
N ILE A 169 1.10 20.98 23.86
CA ILE A 169 2.38 21.57 23.42
C ILE A 169 3.38 20.48 22.99
N HIS A 170 3.24 19.25 23.52
CA HIS A 170 4.06 18.10 23.14
C HIS A 170 3.53 17.28 21.96
N ILE A 171 2.34 17.60 21.43
CA ILE A 171 1.85 16.99 20.19
C ILE A 171 2.61 17.63 19.02
N LYS A 172 3.86 17.19 18.81
CA LYS A 172 4.57 17.45 17.55
C LYS A 172 3.63 17.05 16.43
N SER A 173 3.33 17.98 15.52
CA SER A 173 2.63 17.69 14.29
C SER A 173 3.46 16.70 13.49
N LYS A 174 3.26 15.39 13.73
CA LYS A 174 4.00 14.33 13.05
C LYS A 174 3.72 14.53 11.56
N LYS A 175 4.75 14.96 10.82
CA LYS A 175 4.70 15.08 9.35
C LYS A 175 4.16 13.75 8.83
N ARG A 176 3.07 13.80 8.07
CA ARG A 176 2.51 12.58 7.49
C ARG A 176 3.58 11.99 6.58
N PRO A 177 3.91 10.70 6.69
CA PRO A 177 4.77 10.06 5.70
C PRO A 177 4.14 10.26 4.32
N VAL A 178 4.96 10.23 3.27
CA VAL A 178 4.53 10.40 1.87
C VAL A 178 5.24 9.35 1.04
N ASN A 179 4.51 8.62 0.19
CA ASN A 179 5.04 7.59 -0.70
C ASN A 179 5.59 8.19 -2.01
N VAL A 180 6.49 9.18 -1.91
CA VAL A 180 7.02 9.88 -3.10
C VAL A 180 8.04 9.01 -3.84
N ILE A 181 8.92 8.33 -3.09
CA ILE A 181 10.01 7.55 -3.68
C ILE A 181 9.41 6.32 -4.39
N GLY A 182 8.49 5.60 -3.75
CA GLY A 182 7.80 4.46 -4.36
C GLY A 182 7.01 4.86 -5.60
N ALA A 183 6.20 5.92 -5.53
CA ALA A 183 5.44 6.40 -6.68
C ALA A 183 6.34 6.83 -7.85
N ASN A 184 7.43 7.54 -7.58
CA ASN A 184 8.37 7.98 -8.61
C ASN A 184 9.09 6.80 -9.25
N THR A 185 9.64 5.88 -8.44
CA THR A 185 10.33 4.68 -8.96
C THR A 185 9.40 3.81 -9.79
N ALA A 186 8.14 3.63 -9.36
CA ALA A 186 7.14 2.93 -10.16
C ALA A 186 6.87 3.63 -11.49
N THR A 187 6.78 4.97 -11.47
CA THR A 187 6.58 5.78 -12.69
C THR A 187 7.77 5.67 -13.64
N TYR A 188 9.01 5.71 -13.13
CA TYR A 188 10.22 5.47 -13.93
C TYR A 188 10.19 4.08 -14.58
N GLY A 189 9.82 3.04 -13.82
CA GLY A 189 9.63 1.69 -14.35
C GLY A 189 8.60 1.65 -15.50
N SER A 190 7.46 2.31 -15.34
CA SER A 190 6.43 2.42 -16.39
C SER A 190 6.92 3.17 -17.62
N ILE A 191 7.70 4.23 -17.45
CA ILE A 191 8.30 5.01 -18.55
C ILE A 191 9.24 4.13 -19.38
N LEU A 192 10.07 3.30 -18.74
CA LEU A 192 10.98 2.40 -19.45
C LEU A 192 10.22 1.43 -20.38
N LEU A 193 9.08 0.91 -19.91
CA LEU A 193 8.21 0.02 -20.69
C LEU A 193 7.56 0.71 -21.90
N CYS A 194 7.37 2.03 -21.88
CA CYS A 194 6.72 2.77 -22.96
C CYS A 194 7.46 2.63 -24.30
N SER A 195 8.79 2.48 -24.26
CA SER A 195 9.63 2.28 -25.45
C SER A 195 9.32 1.00 -26.23
N ARG A 196 8.66 0.02 -25.59
CA ARG A 196 8.33 -1.29 -26.19
C ARG A 196 6.93 -1.33 -26.80
N LEU A 197 6.19 -0.23 -26.69
CA LEU A 197 4.84 -0.12 -27.24
C LEU A 197 4.91 0.38 -28.68
N LYS A 198 4.06 -0.19 -29.54
CA LYS A 198 4.07 0.09 -30.98
C LYS A 198 3.39 1.42 -31.29
N ASN A 199 2.34 1.77 -30.55
CA ASN A 199 1.50 2.94 -30.83
C ASN A 199 1.52 3.97 -29.70
N ILE A 200 1.46 5.26 -30.05
CA ILE A 200 1.41 6.36 -29.07
C ILE A 200 0.19 6.24 -28.16
N TYR A 201 -0.95 5.73 -28.66
CA TYR A 201 -2.15 5.50 -27.85
C TYR A 201 -1.93 4.46 -26.74
N GLN A 202 -1.11 3.43 -27.00
CA GLN A 202 -0.74 2.43 -25.99
C GLN A 202 0.14 3.08 -24.91
N VAL A 203 1.06 3.97 -25.31
CA VAL A 203 1.92 4.71 -24.38
C VAL A 203 1.10 5.64 -23.48
N ASN A 204 0.21 6.42 -24.08
CA ASN A 204 -0.74 7.26 -23.35
C ASN A 204 -1.56 6.47 -22.34
N PHE A 205 -2.05 5.30 -22.75
CA PHE A 205 -2.79 4.41 -21.86
C PHE A 205 -1.95 3.94 -20.69
N LEU A 206 -0.76 3.40 -20.96
CA LEU A 206 0.10 2.83 -19.93
C LEU A 206 0.50 3.88 -18.90
N LEU A 207 0.85 5.09 -19.34
CA LEU A 207 1.24 6.19 -18.45
C LEU A 207 0.04 6.69 -17.62
N THR A 208 -1.12 6.83 -18.25
CA THR A 208 -2.35 7.18 -17.54
C THR A 208 -2.70 6.12 -16.51
N PHE A 209 -2.71 4.84 -16.91
CA PHE A 209 -2.94 3.72 -16.01
C PHE A 209 -1.92 3.71 -14.87
N SER A 210 -0.63 3.90 -15.14
CA SER A 210 0.43 3.99 -14.13
C SER A 210 0.18 5.08 -13.10
N PHE A 211 -0.27 6.26 -13.51
CA PHE A 211 -0.59 7.34 -12.59
C PHE A 211 -1.74 6.94 -11.63
N PHE A 212 -2.84 6.40 -12.16
CA PHE A 212 -3.95 5.98 -11.32
C PHE A 212 -3.61 4.78 -10.45
N TRP A 213 -2.87 3.83 -11.01
CA TRP A 213 -2.46 2.61 -10.35
C TRP A 213 -1.49 2.94 -9.21
N PHE A 214 -0.33 3.54 -9.47
CA PHE A 214 0.70 3.70 -8.42
C PHE A 214 0.52 4.94 -7.54
N VAL A 215 -0.09 6.02 -8.05
CA VAL A 215 -0.24 7.27 -7.27
C VAL A 215 -1.59 7.29 -6.55
N LEU A 216 -2.69 7.10 -7.27
CA LEU A 216 -4.02 7.29 -6.68
C LEU A 216 -4.49 6.08 -5.86
N SER A 217 -4.36 4.87 -6.40
CA SER A 217 -4.90 3.67 -5.73
C SER A 217 -4.23 3.40 -4.38
N VAL A 218 -2.92 3.61 -4.28
CA VAL A 218 -2.15 3.32 -3.06
C VAL A 218 -2.62 4.23 -1.93
N ASN A 219 -2.84 5.51 -2.25
CA ASN A 219 -3.40 6.48 -1.32
C ASN A 219 -4.84 6.11 -0.89
N LEU A 220 -5.68 5.62 -1.81
CA LEU A 220 -7.03 5.16 -1.49
C LEU A 220 -7.01 3.92 -0.60
N ARG A 221 -6.17 2.93 -0.92
CA ARG A 221 -6.03 1.68 -0.17
C ARG A 221 -5.69 1.93 1.29
N GLU A 222 -4.72 2.80 1.55
CA GLU A 222 -4.33 3.14 2.92
C GLU A 222 -5.37 4.02 3.61
N ARG A 223 -6.05 4.92 2.90
CA ARG A 223 -7.15 5.72 3.46
C ARG A 223 -8.35 4.87 3.91
N TYR A 224 -8.67 3.80 3.17
CA TYR A 224 -9.79 2.91 3.46
C TYR A 224 -9.41 1.64 4.23
N LEU A 225 -8.13 1.48 4.62
CA LEU A 225 -7.63 0.35 5.41
C LEU A 225 -7.97 -1.03 4.80
N PHE A 226 -7.87 -1.17 3.48
CA PHE A 226 -8.25 -2.41 2.78
C PHE A 226 -7.49 -3.65 3.30
N HIS A 227 -6.24 -3.48 3.73
CA HIS A 227 -5.42 -4.54 4.31
C HIS A 227 -6.01 -5.15 5.59
N LYS A 228 -6.94 -4.48 6.27
CA LYS A 228 -7.61 -5.02 7.46
C LYS A 228 -8.81 -5.92 7.13
N LYS A 229 -9.27 -5.95 5.88
CA LYS A 229 -10.51 -6.63 5.48
C LYS A 229 -10.19 -7.92 4.72
N TYR A 230 -10.01 -9.03 5.43
CA TYR A 230 -9.59 -10.33 4.88
C TYR A 230 -10.37 -10.78 3.62
N ILE A 231 -11.69 -10.57 3.58
CA ILE A 231 -12.53 -10.89 2.41
C ILE A 231 -12.07 -10.15 1.16
N LEU A 232 -11.72 -8.86 1.27
CA LEU A 232 -11.22 -8.08 0.13
C LEU A 232 -9.84 -8.57 -0.33
N ILE A 233 -9.05 -9.15 0.57
CA ILE A 233 -7.72 -9.71 0.30
C ILE A 233 -7.84 -10.97 -0.54
N ILE A 234 -8.67 -11.92 -0.08
CA ILE A 234 -8.96 -13.13 -0.84
C ILE A 234 -9.54 -12.76 -2.20
N LEU A 235 -10.56 -11.89 -2.23
CA LEU A 235 -11.20 -11.48 -3.47
C LEU A 235 -10.18 -10.90 -4.47
N PHE A 236 -9.29 -10.02 -3.99
CA PHE A 236 -8.27 -9.41 -4.82
C PHE A 236 -7.28 -10.44 -5.39
N HIS A 237 -6.78 -11.38 -4.57
CA HIS A 237 -5.88 -12.43 -5.04
C HIS A 237 -6.57 -13.40 -6.00
N THR A 238 -7.84 -13.75 -5.76
CA THR A 238 -8.63 -14.59 -6.68
C THR A 238 -8.80 -13.90 -8.02
N VAL A 239 -9.21 -12.63 -8.03
CA VAL A 239 -9.35 -11.84 -9.27
C VAL A 239 -8.01 -11.74 -10.01
N THR A 240 -6.92 -11.49 -9.28
CA THR A 240 -5.57 -11.42 -9.85
C THR A 240 -5.16 -12.75 -10.50
N SER A 241 -5.45 -13.87 -9.85
CA SER A 241 -5.13 -15.21 -10.35
C SER A 241 -5.95 -15.55 -11.60
N VAL A 242 -7.24 -15.20 -11.62
CA VAL A 242 -8.10 -15.34 -12.81
C VAL A 242 -7.56 -14.48 -13.96
N ILE A 243 -7.14 -13.25 -13.69
CA ILE A 243 -6.51 -12.38 -14.71
C ILE A 243 -5.27 -13.06 -15.30
N PHE A 244 -4.36 -13.59 -14.47
CA PHE A 244 -3.15 -14.24 -15.00
C PHE A 244 -3.44 -15.54 -15.75
N PHE A 245 -4.39 -16.34 -15.28
CA PHE A 245 -4.88 -17.51 -16.01
C PHE A 245 -5.33 -17.16 -17.43
N LEU A 246 -6.02 -16.02 -17.61
CA LEU A 246 -6.49 -15.54 -18.91
C LEU A 246 -5.38 -14.89 -19.78
N ILE A 247 -4.22 -14.57 -19.21
CA ILE A 247 -3.11 -13.92 -19.92
C ILE A 247 -2.04 -14.94 -20.31
N SER A 248 -1.50 -15.66 -19.34
CA SER A 248 -0.44 -16.65 -19.52
C SER A 248 -0.34 -17.56 -18.29
N MET A 249 -0.35 -18.87 -18.52
CA MET A 249 -0.15 -19.87 -17.47
C MET A 249 1.22 -19.73 -16.80
N GLU A 250 2.25 -19.33 -17.53
CA GLU A 250 3.59 -19.10 -16.99
C GLU A 250 3.59 -17.96 -15.96
N LEU A 251 2.94 -16.83 -16.29
CA LEU A 251 2.80 -15.71 -15.36
C LEU A 251 2.00 -16.10 -14.12
N LEU A 252 0.97 -16.93 -14.27
CA LEU A 252 0.21 -17.47 -13.15
C LEU A 252 1.10 -18.32 -12.25
N TYR A 253 1.90 -19.22 -12.79
CA TYR A 253 2.79 -20.07 -12.00
C TYR A 253 3.87 -19.26 -11.27
N ILE A 254 4.50 -18.29 -11.94
CA ILE A 254 5.46 -17.38 -11.31
C ILE A 254 4.80 -16.62 -10.16
N PHE A 255 3.58 -16.10 -10.39
CA PHE A 255 2.84 -15.39 -9.38
C PHE A 255 2.51 -16.27 -8.17
N ILE A 256 1.95 -17.46 -8.39
CA ILE A 256 1.61 -18.41 -7.32
C ILE A 256 2.87 -18.80 -6.53
N ALA A 257 3.96 -19.14 -7.21
CA ALA A 257 5.22 -19.50 -6.56
C ALA A 257 5.74 -18.37 -5.65
N LEU A 258 5.67 -17.13 -6.13
CA LEU A 258 6.12 -15.97 -5.38
C LEU A 258 5.18 -15.65 -4.19
N GLN A 259 3.87 -15.86 -4.32
CA GLN A 259 2.93 -15.73 -3.21
C GLN A 259 3.10 -16.81 -2.15
N ILE A 260 3.38 -18.05 -2.57
CA ILE A 260 3.72 -19.15 -1.65
C ILE A 260 5.01 -18.80 -0.90
N PHE A 261 6.04 -18.31 -1.60
CA PHE A 261 7.29 -17.88 -0.98
C PHE A 261 7.09 -16.76 0.07
N VAL A 262 6.31 -15.73 -0.28
CA VAL A 262 5.98 -14.65 0.67
C VAL A 262 5.18 -15.18 1.86
N SER A 263 4.24 -16.10 1.64
CA SER A 263 3.42 -16.68 2.70
C SER A 263 4.22 -17.62 3.62
N LEU A 264 5.15 -18.41 3.07
CA LEU A 264 6.05 -19.27 3.82
C LEU A 264 7.06 -18.46 4.64
N SER A 265 7.64 -17.41 4.05
CA SER A 265 8.52 -16.50 4.79
C SER A 265 7.75 -15.77 5.90
N ALA A 266 6.48 -15.43 5.67
CA ALA A 266 5.58 -14.88 6.69
C ALA A 266 5.42 -15.84 7.86
N PHE A 267 5.01 -17.08 7.55
CA PHE A 267 4.76 -18.11 8.55
C PHE A 267 6.02 -18.41 9.36
N THR A 268 7.17 -18.52 8.70
CA THR A 268 8.47 -18.77 9.33
C THR A 268 8.87 -17.61 10.26
N THR A 269 8.69 -16.38 9.80
CA THR A 269 8.99 -15.18 10.61
C THR A 269 8.13 -15.13 11.87
N VAL A 270 6.82 -15.35 11.74
CA VAL A 270 5.89 -15.38 12.88
C VAL A 270 6.22 -16.55 13.81
N TYR A 271 6.56 -17.71 13.26
CA TYR A 271 6.95 -18.88 14.05
C TYR A 271 8.22 -18.63 14.88
N ILE A 272 9.28 -18.08 14.28
CA ILE A 272 10.52 -17.72 14.97
C ILE A 272 10.26 -16.67 16.05
N LEU A 273 9.49 -15.63 15.75
CA LEU A 273 9.14 -14.60 16.73
C LEU A 273 8.36 -15.19 17.91
N ASN A 274 7.38 -16.05 17.66
CA ASN A 274 6.59 -16.69 18.71
C ASN A 274 7.42 -17.66 19.55
N LYS A 275 8.42 -18.33 18.95
CA LYS A 275 9.36 -19.19 19.67
C LYS A 275 10.23 -18.36 20.63
N ASN A 276 10.88 -17.30 20.14
CA ASN A 276 11.72 -16.42 20.97
C ASN A 276 10.91 -15.78 22.11
N ILE A 277 9.64 -15.42 21.84
CA ILE A 277 8.71 -14.86 22.83
C ILE A 277 8.33 -15.82 23.97
N ARG A 278 8.45 -17.15 23.76
CA ARG A 278 8.16 -18.19 24.76
C ARG A 278 9.41 -18.62 25.54
N GLU A 279 10.59 -18.32 25.03
CA GLU A 279 11.88 -18.63 25.66
C GLU A 279 12.35 -17.50 26.60
N ASP A 280 11.75 -16.31 26.52
CA ASP A 280 11.88 -15.16 27.46
C ASP A 280 10.73 -15.09 28.49
#